data_AF-A0A1B2ETW7-F1
#
_entry.id   AF-A0A1B2ETW7-F1
#
_cell.length_a   1.000
_cell.length_b   1.000
_cell.length_c   1.000
_cell.angle_alpha   90.00
_cell.angle_beta   90.00
_cell.angle_gamma   90.00
#
_symmetry.space_group_name_H-M   'P 1'
#
loop_
_entity.id
_entity.type
_entity.pdbx_description
1 polymer ?
#
loop_
_entity_poly.entity_id
_entity_poly.type
_entity_poly.pdbx_seq_one_letter_code
_entity_poly.pdbx_strand_id
1 'polypeptide(L)'
;MDRQQTSAAWSRRRTRQDPPALREAIAAAQGLTRHIEDQIEIAAQLMGLPDAEVRPEVLKAAEGAAGVAGVAHARPRQAQVVVVERRGSRVTRR
;
A
#
# COMPACT_ATOMS: atom_id res chain seq x y z
N MET A 1 -31.08 21.05 -20.34
CA MET A 1 -30.08 20.02 -20.66
C MET A 1 -29.28 19.84 -19.39
N ASP A 2 -29.74 19.01 -18.45
CA ASP A 2 -29.05 18.82 -17.17
C ASP A 2 -29.29 17.39 -16.68
N ARG A 3 -28.29 16.53 -16.83
CA ARG A 3 -28.25 15.21 -16.18
C ARG A 3 -27.16 15.26 -15.12
N GLN A 4 -27.52 15.76 -13.94
CA GLN A 4 -26.69 15.68 -12.75
C GLN A 4 -26.48 14.20 -12.41
N GLN A 5 -25.22 13.76 -12.53
CA GLN A 5 -24.74 12.44 -12.19
C GLN A 5 -25.10 12.08 -10.75
N THR A 6 -25.76 10.93 -10.56
CA THR A 6 -26.05 10.35 -9.26
C THR A 6 -24.74 9.95 -8.59
N SER A 7 -24.26 10.74 -7.62
CA SER A 7 -23.15 10.36 -6.76
C SER A 7 -23.57 9.16 -5.92
N ALA A 8 -23.19 7.98 -6.39
CA ALA A 8 -23.52 6.70 -5.78
C ALA A 8 -23.12 6.68 -4.29
N ALA A 9 -23.86 5.90 -3.50
CA ALA A 9 -23.69 5.68 -2.05
C ALA A 9 -22.27 5.31 -1.58
N TRP A 10 -21.31 5.15 -2.49
CA TRP A 10 -19.87 5.07 -2.22
C TRP A 10 -19.26 6.35 -1.65
N SER A 11 -19.85 7.54 -1.91
CA SER A 11 -19.36 8.81 -1.37
C SER A 11 -19.40 8.91 0.17
N ARG A 12 -20.20 8.05 0.82
CA ARG A 12 -20.30 7.95 2.28
C ARG A 12 -19.29 6.97 2.90
N ARG A 13 -18.52 6.21 2.11
CA ARG A 13 -17.46 5.36 2.65
C ARG A 13 -16.28 6.23 3.09
N ARG A 14 -16.17 6.44 4.39
CA ARG A 14 -14.99 7.08 4.99
C ARG A 14 -13.85 6.05 4.98
N THR A 15 -12.89 6.22 4.07
CA THR A 15 -11.67 5.42 4.06
C THR A 15 -10.90 5.70 5.33
N ARG A 16 -10.68 4.66 6.15
CA ARG A 16 -9.81 4.75 7.32
C ARG A 16 -8.39 5.00 6.81
N GLN A 17 -7.82 6.12 7.23
CA GLN A 17 -6.42 6.48 6.98
C GLN A 17 -5.64 6.06 8.22
N ASP A 18 -5.01 4.88 8.16
CA ASP A 18 -3.97 4.53 9.12
C ASP A 18 -2.66 5.04 8.53
N PRO A 19 -1.96 5.99 9.19
CA PRO A 19 -0.70 6.50 8.67
C PRO A 19 0.31 5.34 8.56
N PRO A 20 1.13 5.28 7.49
CA PRO A 20 2.13 4.24 7.35
C PRO A 20 3.07 4.26 8.55
N ALA A 21 3.53 3.08 8.99
CA ALA A 21 4.61 3.04 9.97
C ALA A 21 5.93 3.46 9.31
N LEU A 22 6.84 4.08 10.06
CA LEU A 22 8.15 4.53 9.52
C LEU A 22 8.91 3.40 8.80
N ARG A 23 8.89 2.18 9.35
CA ARG A 23 9.47 0.99 8.72
C ARG A 23 8.88 0.67 7.34
N GLU A 24 7.60 0.93 7.13
CA GLU A 24 6.89 0.65 5.86
C GLU A 24 7.24 1.70 4.81
N ALA A 25 7.36 2.96 5.23
CA ALA A 25 7.89 4.03 4.38
C ALA A 25 9.34 3.77 3.94
N ILE A 26 10.20 3.30 4.86
CA ILE A 26 11.58 2.90 4.56
C ILE A 26 11.61 1.75 3.54
N ALA A 27 10.81 0.70 3.76
CA ALA A 27 10.73 -0.43 2.84
C ALA A 27 10.23 -0.01 1.44
N ALA A 28 9.26 0.90 1.36
CA ALA A 28 8.78 1.46 0.10
C ALA A 28 9.89 2.25 -0.63
N ALA A 29 10.60 3.13 0.08
CA ALA A 29 11.70 3.92 -0.47
C ALA A 29 12.85 3.03 -0.99
N GLN A 30 13.22 1.98 -0.26
CA GLN A 30 14.20 0.98 -0.69
C GLN A 30 13.78 0.21 -1.95
N GLY A 31 12.47 0.04 -2.15
CA GLY A 31 11.92 -0.54 -3.38
C GLY A 31 12.03 0.37 -4.60
N LEU A 32 12.18 1.69 -4.38
CA LEU A 32 12.27 2.70 -5.44
C LEU A 32 13.71 3.06 -5.81
N THR A 33 14.62 3.11 -4.83
CA THR A 33 16.02 3.53 -5.04
C THR A 33 17.01 2.79 -4.14
N ARG A 34 18.27 2.73 -4.56
CA ARG A 34 19.40 2.15 -3.79
C ARG A 34 20.27 3.22 -3.11
N HIS A 35 20.08 4.49 -3.45
CA HIS A 35 20.81 5.60 -2.84
C HIS A 35 20.21 5.94 -1.48
N ILE A 36 21.04 6.00 -0.43
CA ILE A 36 20.60 6.21 0.95
C ILE A 36 19.97 7.58 1.14
N GLU A 37 20.55 8.62 0.55
CA GLU A 37 20.01 9.99 0.67
C GLU A 37 18.61 10.09 0.04
N ASP A 38 18.43 9.55 -1.17
CA ASP A 38 17.11 9.49 -1.81
C ASP A 38 16.10 8.65 -1.00
N GLN A 39 16.54 7.55 -0.36
CA GLN A 39 15.67 6.75 0.50
C GLN A 39 15.18 7.55 1.71
N ILE A 40 16.05 8.37 2.31
CA ILE A 40 15.72 9.24 3.44
C ILE A 40 14.69 10.28 3.02
N GLU A 41 14.93 10.97 1.90
CA GLU A 41 14.02 11.99 1.39
C GLU A 41 12.62 11.40 1.11
N ILE A 42 12.53 10.27 0.41
CA ILE A 42 11.26 9.64 0.07
C ILE A 42 10.52 9.18 1.35
N ALA A 43 11.23 8.55 2.29
CA ALA A 43 10.61 8.10 3.53
C ALA A 43 10.14 9.27 4.41
N ALA A 44 10.90 10.37 4.45
CA ALA A 44 10.51 11.62 5.10
C ALA A 44 9.24 12.21 4.50
N GLN A 45 9.14 12.28 3.16
CA GLN A 45 7.96 12.76 2.46
C GLN A 45 6.73 11.87 2.71
N LEU A 46 6.89 10.55 2.73
CA LEU A 46 5.80 9.60 3.02
C LEU A 46 5.27 9.72 4.45
N MET A 47 6.16 10.04 5.40
CA MET A 47 5.81 10.13 6.82
C MET A 47 5.43 11.55 7.27
N GLY A 48 5.79 12.58 6.50
CA GLY A 48 5.66 13.98 6.91
C GLY A 48 6.60 14.35 8.07
N LEU A 49 7.76 13.69 8.16
CA LEU A 49 8.78 13.88 9.20
C LEU A 49 10.04 14.52 8.61
N PRO A 50 10.87 15.21 9.39
CA PRO A 50 12.13 15.75 8.90
C PRO A 50 13.17 14.65 8.66
N ASP A 51 14.05 14.86 7.67
CA ASP A 51 15.10 13.92 7.27
C ASP A 51 15.98 13.47 8.44
N ALA A 52 16.26 14.38 9.38
CA ALA A 52 17.08 14.10 10.56
C ALA A 52 16.47 13.01 11.47
N GLU A 53 15.14 12.91 11.54
CA GLU A 53 14.43 11.89 12.33
C GLU A 53 14.37 10.54 11.59
N VAL A 54 14.37 10.56 10.26
CA VAL A 54 14.26 9.36 9.42
C VAL A 54 15.61 8.71 9.13
N ARG A 55 16.66 9.53 8.96
CA ARG A 55 18.05 9.11 8.68
C ARG A 55 18.57 7.97 9.55
N PRO A 56 18.49 8.00 10.89
CA PRO A 56 19.03 6.91 11.72
C PRO A 56 18.34 5.57 11.45
N GLU A 57 17.03 5.58 11.19
CA GLU A 57 16.26 4.37 10.93
C GLU A 57 16.55 3.78 9.54
N VAL A 58 16.75 4.63 8.53
CA VAL A 58 17.16 4.18 7.18
C VAL A 58 18.55 3.55 7.21
N LEU A 59 19.52 4.18 7.89
CA LEU A 59 20.88 3.65 8.01
C LEU A 59 20.89 2.27 8.69
N LYS A 60 20.15 2.15 9.80
CA LYS A 60 19.95 0.88 10.50
C LYS A 60 19.33 -0.20 9.60
N ALA A 61 18.36 0.17 8.77
CA ALA A 61 17.73 -0.76 7.83
C ALA A 61 18.69 -1.19 6.70
N ALA A 62 19.56 -0.28 6.23
CA ALA A 62 20.55 -0.56 5.19
C ALA A 62 21.63 -1.55 5.67
N GLU A 63 22.09 -1.42 6.92
CA GLU A 63 23.02 -2.36 7.55
C GLU A 63 22.44 -3.79 7.61
N GLY A 64 21.16 -3.93 7.94
CA GLY A 64 20.46 -5.22 7.96
C GLY A 64 20.20 -5.80 6.57
N ALA A 65 20.00 -4.95 5.56
CA ALA A 65 19.69 -5.37 4.18
C ALA A 65 20.89 -6.05 3.48
N ALA A 66 22.12 -5.72 3.85
CA ALA A 66 23.33 -6.32 3.28
C ALA A 66 23.40 -7.85 3.46
N GLY A 67 22.72 -8.40 4.48
CA GLY A 67 22.64 -9.84 4.74
C GLY A 67 21.47 -10.56 4.07
N VAL A 68 20.47 -9.83 3.55
CA VAL A 68 19.18 -10.39 3.08
C VAL A 68 18.89 -9.98 1.63
N ALA A 69 19.93 -9.95 0.79
CA ALA A 69 19.84 -9.74 -0.65
C ALA A 69 19.19 -10.98 -1.32
N GLY A 70 17.91 -11.22 -1.02
CA GLY A 70 17.16 -12.34 -1.53
C GLY A 70 15.76 -12.37 -0.94
N VAL A 71 14.78 -12.32 -1.83
CA VAL A 71 13.37 -12.69 -1.60
C VAL A 71 12.48 -11.58 -1.02
N ALA A 72 12.07 -10.67 -1.89
CA ALA A 72 10.69 -10.15 -1.87
C ALA A 72 10.17 -9.85 -3.28
N HIS A 73 10.54 -10.68 -4.27
CA HIS A 73 9.57 -10.94 -5.34
C HIS A 73 8.58 -11.91 -4.71
N ALA A 74 7.50 -11.39 -4.14
CA ALA A 74 6.34 -12.22 -3.86
C ALA A 74 6.06 -12.98 -5.17
N ARG A 75 6.37 -14.28 -5.20
CA ARG A 75 5.88 -15.16 -6.27
C ARG A 75 4.41 -14.79 -6.43
N PRO A 76 3.89 -14.55 -7.64
CA PRO A 76 2.46 -14.47 -7.80
C PRO A 76 1.93 -15.77 -7.22
N ARG A 77 1.24 -15.70 -6.08
CA ARG A 77 0.40 -16.80 -5.62
C ARG A 77 -0.43 -17.13 -6.84
N GLN A 78 -0.22 -18.33 -7.37
CA GLN A 78 -0.91 -18.86 -8.53
C GLN A 78 -2.35 -18.39 -8.45
N ALA A 79 -2.80 -17.61 -9.43
CA ALA A 79 -4.08 -16.92 -9.39
C ALA A 79 -5.17 -17.95 -9.06
N GLN A 80 -5.72 -17.90 -7.85
CA GLN A 80 -6.74 -18.85 -7.44
C GLN A 80 -8.05 -18.42 -8.08
N VAL A 81 -8.49 -19.18 -9.08
CA VAL A 81 -9.79 -18.98 -9.73
C VAL A 81 -10.87 -19.52 -8.82
N VAL A 82 -11.68 -18.63 -8.25
CA VAL A 82 -12.86 -19.00 -7.45
C VAL A 82 -14.11 -18.89 -8.32
N VAL A 83 -14.74 -20.03 -8.59
CA VAL A 83 -16.04 -20.08 -9.28
C VAL A 83 -17.15 -19.96 -8.24
N VAL A 84 -17.97 -18.91 -8.35
CA VAL A 84 -19.13 -18.72 -7.48
C VAL A 84 -20.39 -19.01 -8.27
N GLU A 85 -21.10 -20.07 -7.92
CA GLU A 85 -22.43 -20.35 -8.46
C GLU A 85 -23.46 -19.41 -7.81
N ARG A 86 -24.13 -18.58 -8.61
CA ARG A 86 -25.20 -17.69 -8.13
C ARG A 86 -26.52 -18.45 -8.11
N ARG A 87 -27.03 -18.75 -6.92
CA ARG A 87 -28.40 -19.26 -6.76
C ARG A 87 -29.40 -18.17 -7.16
N GLY A 88 -30.22 -18.44 -8.18
CA GLY A 88 -31.32 -17.54 -8.59
C GLY A 88 -32.30 -17.30 -7.44
N SER A 89 -32.66 -16.04 -7.21
CA SER A 89 -33.69 -15.65 -6.26
C SER A 89 -35.02 -16.28 -6.66
N ARG A 90 -35.60 -17.11 -5.78
CA ARG A 90 -36.94 -17.65 -6.00
C ARG A 90 -37.93 -16.48 -5.93
N VAL A 91 -38.37 -15.99 -7.08
CA VAL A 91 -39.48 -15.06 -7.16
C VAL A 91 -40.74 -15.84 -6.73
N THR A 92 -41.14 -15.65 -5.48
CA THR A 92 -42.48 -16.00 -5.03
C THR A 92 -43.45 -15.06 -5.75
N ARG A 93 -44.17 -15.61 -6.72
CA ARG A 93 -45.29 -14.94 -7.38
C ARG A 93 -46.45 -14.96 -6.39
N ARG A 94 -46.91 -13.77 -6.01
CA ARG A 94 -48.14 -13.57 -5.24
C ARG A 94 -49.33 -13.48 -6.18
#